data_AF-A0A3R0Y0X3-F1
#
_entry.id   AF-A0A3R0Y0X3-F1
#
_cell.length_a   1.000
_cell.length_b   1.000
_cell.length_c   1.000
_cell.angle_alpha   90.00
_cell.angle_beta   90.00
_cell.angle_gamma   90.00
#
_symmetry.space_group_name_H-M   'P 1'
#
loop_
_entity.id
_entity.type
_entity.pdbx_description
1 polymer ?
#
loop_
_entity_poly.entity_id
_entity_poly.type
_entity_poly.pdbx_seq_one_letter_code
_entity_poly.pdbx_strand_id
1 'polypeptide(L)'
;MFYREVAHRTECLQMSVSRMAVARWCDSPEHREALWQICRDTAAFMVPPAEDGEPAWRKALWARLQETSPDALRQLLALSGGAVLRNQLARGEVYAGAVLHSLLKSWLSQYGRGK
;
A
#
# COMPACT_ATOMS: atom_id res chain seq x y z
N MET A 1 -20.10 -24.21 -12.36
CA MET A 1 -19.15 -23.64 -13.34
C MET A 1 -19.43 -22.16 -13.59
N PHE A 2 -20.64 -21.79 -14.03
CA PHE A 2 -21.02 -20.39 -14.31
C PHE A 2 -20.71 -19.38 -13.18
N TYR A 3 -21.08 -19.67 -11.93
CA TYR A 3 -20.80 -18.76 -10.80
C TYR A 3 -19.31 -18.52 -10.52
N ARG A 4 -18.44 -19.53 -10.72
CA ARG A 4 -16.99 -19.35 -10.55
C ARG A 4 -16.41 -18.48 -11.66
N GLU A 5 -16.90 -18.65 -12.89
CA GLU A 5 -16.44 -17.86 -14.02
C GLU A 5 -16.90 -16.40 -13.93
N VAL A 6 -18.13 -16.15 -13.46
CA VAL A 6 -18.62 -14.79 -13.18
C VAL A 6 -17.84 -14.13 -12.04
N ALA A 7 -17.54 -14.86 -10.96
CA ALA A 7 -16.72 -14.35 -9.86
C ALA A 7 -15.31 -13.97 -10.36
N HIS A 8 -14.66 -14.86 -11.11
CA HIS A 8 -13.34 -14.61 -11.68
C HIS A 8 -13.33 -13.40 -12.63
N ARG A 9 -14.31 -13.27 -13.53
CA ARG A 9 -14.42 -12.10 -14.41
C ARG A 9 -14.64 -10.81 -13.62
N THR A 10 -15.42 -10.86 -12.55
CA THR A 10 -15.65 -9.71 -11.66
C THR A 10 -14.35 -9.29 -10.95
N GLU A 11 -13.58 -10.25 -10.44
CA GLU A 11 -12.26 -10.00 -9.84
C GLU A 11 -11.29 -9.38 -10.86
N CYS A 12 -11.21 -9.92 -12.08
CA CYS A 12 -10.38 -9.35 -13.14
C CYS A 12 -10.76 -7.92 -13.51
N LEU A 13 -12.06 -7.60 -13.54
CA LEU A 13 -12.56 -6.25 -13.78
C LEU A 13 -12.22 -5.32 -12.63
N GLN A 14 -12.41 -5.74 -11.38
CA GLN A 14 -12.04 -4.96 -10.19
C GLN A 14 -10.54 -4.64 -10.17
N MET A 15 -9.69 -5.64 -10.45
CA MET A 15 -8.24 -5.41 -10.56
C MET A 15 -7.91 -4.39 -11.66
N SER A 16 -8.59 -4.45 -12.80
CA SER A 16 -8.37 -3.53 -13.91
C SER A 16 -8.79 -2.09 -13.55
N VAL A 17 -9.93 -1.93 -12.88
CA VAL A 17 -10.41 -0.64 -12.37
C VAL A 17 -9.43 -0.07 -11.34
N SER A 18 -8.96 -0.88 -10.40
CA SER A 18 -7.96 -0.46 -9.41
C SER A 18 -6.66 -0.02 -10.07
N ARG A 19 -6.17 -0.74 -11.10
CA ARG A 19 -4.98 -0.33 -11.87
C ARG A 19 -5.17 1.01 -12.57
N MET A 20 -6.33 1.23 -13.19
CA MET A 20 -6.64 2.52 -13.83
C MET A 20 -6.71 3.66 -12.81
N ALA A 21 -7.29 3.40 -11.63
CA ALA A 21 -7.38 4.38 -10.56
C ALA A 21 -5.99 4.78 -10.01
N VAL A 22 -5.10 3.80 -9.80
CA VAL A 22 -3.71 4.05 -9.39
C VAL A 22 -2.95 4.84 -10.46
N ALA A 23 -3.09 4.45 -11.74
CA ALA A 23 -2.45 5.16 -12.85
C ALA A 23 -2.88 6.63 -12.89
N ARG A 24 -4.19 6.89 -12.82
CA ARG A 24 -4.75 8.25 -12.80
C ARG A 24 -4.29 9.05 -11.59
N TRP A 25 -4.19 8.41 -10.42
CA TRP A 25 -3.68 9.04 -9.22
C TRP A 25 -2.21 9.48 -9.41
N CYS A 26 -1.40 8.66 -10.08
CA CYS A 26 0.01 8.94 -10.41
C CYS A 26 0.22 9.93 -11.57
N ASP A 27 -0.83 10.44 -12.22
CA ASP A 27 -0.68 11.47 -13.25
C ASP A 27 -0.16 12.79 -12.65
N SER A 28 -0.52 13.06 -11.38
CA SER A 28 -0.01 14.22 -10.63
C SER A 28 1.44 14.00 -10.19
N PRO A 29 2.36 14.95 -10.44
CA PRO A 29 3.73 14.87 -9.95
C PRO A 29 3.82 14.84 -8.42
N GLU A 30 2.95 15.57 -7.72
CA GLU A 30 2.90 15.59 -6.25
C GLU A 30 2.53 14.22 -5.69
N HIS A 31 1.59 13.53 -6.33
CA HIS A 31 1.19 12.18 -5.94
C HIS A 31 2.30 11.16 -6.21
N ARG A 32 3.05 11.29 -7.30
CA ARG A 32 4.23 10.44 -7.54
C ARG A 32 5.30 10.62 -6.49
N GLU A 33 5.57 11.88 -6.11
CA GLU A 33 6.52 12.18 -5.05
C GLU A 33 6.05 11.62 -3.70
N ALA A 34 4.76 11.78 -3.38
CA ALA A 34 4.17 11.20 -2.18
C ALA A 34 4.27 9.66 -2.18
N LEU A 35 4.01 9.00 -3.30
CA LEU A 35 4.17 7.56 -3.43
C LEU A 35 5.63 7.13 -3.25
N TRP A 36 6.58 7.89 -3.80
CA TRP A 36 8.01 7.63 -3.62
C TRP A 36 8.41 7.76 -2.15
N GLN A 37 8.02 8.85 -1.50
CA GLN A 37 8.33 9.13 -0.11
C GLN A 37 7.73 8.07 0.84
N ILE A 38 6.44 7.73 0.65
CA ILE A 38 5.78 6.70 1.46
C ILE A 38 6.42 5.32 1.20
N CYS A 39 6.78 4.99 -0.05
CA CYS A 39 7.47 3.74 -0.35
C CYS A 39 8.85 3.66 0.31
N ARG A 40 9.58 4.78 0.36
CA ARG A 40 10.87 4.88 1.05
C ARG A 40 10.70 4.66 2.55
N ASP A 41 9.72 5.32 3.17
CA ASP A 41 9.51 5.25 4.62
C ASP A 41 8.97 3.87 5.05
N THR A 42 8.18 3.21 4.20
CA THR A 42 7.71 1.84 4.44
C THR A 42 8.81 0.78 4.31
N ALA A 43 9.98 1.10 3.74
CA ALA A 43 11.11 0.17 3.69
C ALA A 43 11.58 -0.25 5.09
N ALA A 44 11.35 0.57 6.12
CA ALA A 44 11.64 0.22 7.50
C ALA A 44 10.92 -1.08 7.93
N PHE A 45 9.71 -1.36 7.43
CA PHE A 45 8.98 -2.61 7.73
C PHE A 45 9.66 -3.88 7.18
N MET A 46 10.60 -3.74 6.25
CA MET A 46 11.35 -4.88 5.69
C MET A 46 12.54 -5.28 6.57
N VAL A 47 12.86 -4.47 7.60
CA VAL A 47 13.97 -4.75 8.52
C VAL A 47 13.41 -5.51 9.73
N PRO A 48 14.02 -6.66 10.11
CA PRO A 48 13.65 -7.36 11.34
C PRO A 48 13.81 -6.42 12.54
N PRO A 49 12.82 -6.32 13.45
CA PRO A 49 12.99 -5.56 14.68
C PRO A 49 14.12 -6.16 15.51
N ALA A 50 14.80 -5.32 16.31
CA ALA A 50 15.56 -5.86 17.43
C ALA A 50 14.61 -6.63 18.34
N GLU A 51 15.00 -7.85 18.73
CA GLU A 51 14.19 -8.78 19.52
C GLU A 51 13.55 -8.04 20.70
N ASP A 52 12.26 -8.30 20.96
CA ASP A 52 11.44 -7.84 22.10
C ASP A 52 10.48 -6.64 21.89
N GLY A 53 10.44 -6.00 20.71
CA GLY A 53 9.59 -4.80 20.49
C GLY A 53 8.56 -4.86 19.36
N GLU A 54 8.41 -6.00 18.68
CA GLU A 54 7.95 -5.98 17.28
C GLU A 54 6.57 -5.33 17.01
N PRO A 55 5.49 -5.63 17.76
CA PRO A 55 4.18 -5.06 17.45
C PRO A 55 4.09 -3.57 17.81
N ALA A 56 4.73 -3.15 18.90
CA ALA A 56 4.74 -1.76 19.35
C ALA A 56 5.55 -0.87 18.39
N TRP A 57 6.71 -1.36 17.96
CA TRP A 57 7.53 -0.70 16.96
C TRP A 57 6.80 -0.57 15.61
N ARG A 58 6.13 -1.63 15.13
CA ARG A 58 5.34 -1.57 13.88
C ARG A 58 4.19 -0.57 13.97
N LYS A 59 3.50 -0.51 15.12
CA LYS A 59 2.44 0.48 15.36
C LYS A 59 2.98 1.90 15.39
N ALA A 60 4.12 2.14 16.02
CA ALA A 60 4.75 3.46 16.05
C ALA A 60 5.19 3.91 14.65
N LEU A 61 5.78 3.01 13.87
CA LEU A 61 6.14 3.28 12.47
C LEU A 61 4.89 3.57 11.62
N TRP A 62 3.81 2.82 11.82
CA TRP A 62 2.53 3.08 11.17
C TRP A 62 1.94 4.45 11.54
N ALA A 63 1.94 4.81 12.82
CA ALA A 63 1.46 6.12 13.28
C ALA A 63 2.25 7.27 12.66
N ARG A 64 3.59 7.15 12.61
CA ARG A 64 4.47 8.15 11.97
C ARG A 64 4.15 8.34 10.48
N LEU A 65 3.88 7.25 9.76
CA LEU A 65 3.47 7.34 8.35
C LEU A 65 2.14 8.08 8.18
N GLN A 66 1.18 7.84 9.09
CA GLN A 66 -0.10 8.53 9.08
C GLN A 66 0.05 10.03 9.37
N GLU A 67 0.99 10.42 10.23
CA GLU A 67 1.28 11.83 10.52
C GLU A 67 2.00 12.53 9.35
N THR A 68 2.93 11.83 8.70
CA THR A 68 3.78 12.42 7.65
C THR A 68 3.01 12.65 6.34
N SER A 69 2.07 11.76 6.01
CA SER A 69 1.34 11.81 4.74
C SER A 69 -0.11 11.31 4.85
N PRO A 70 -0.96 11.96 5.67
CA PRO A 70 -2.28 11.43 6.05
C PRO A 70 -3.20 11.20 4.85
N ASP A 71 -3.31 12.18 3.95
CA ASP A 71 -4.25 12.11 2.84
C ASP A 71 -3.74 11.21 1.71
N ALA A 72 -2.47 11.30 1.34
CA ALA A 72 -1.87 10.43 0.34
C ALA A 72 -1.92 8.96 0.77
N LEU A 73 -1.58 8.66 2.03
CA LEU A 73 -1.65 7.31 2.57
C LEU A 73 -3.08 6.77 2.62
N ARG A 74 -4.06 7.61 2.98
CA ARG A 74 -5.48 7.24 2.97
C ARG A 74 -5.95 6.88 1.55
N GLN A 75 -5.56 7.68 0.56
CA GLN A 75 -5.90 7.43 -0.84
C GLN A 75 -5.23 6.16 -1.37
N LEU A 76 -3.93 5.95 -1.09
CA LEU A 76 -3.21 4.73 -1.46
C LEU A 76 -3.80 3.47 -0.83
N LEU A 77 -4.20 3.52 0.44
CA LEU A 77 -4.88 2.39 1.08
C LEU A 77 -6.25 2.11 0.45
N ALA A 78 -7.01 3.14 0.07
CA ALA A 78 -8.27 2.95 -0.66
C ALA A 78 -8.03 2.26 -2.02
N LEU A 79 -6.95 2.64 -2.71
CA LEU A 79 -6.55 2.03 -3.98
C LEU A 79 -6.04 0.59 -3.84
N SER A 80 -5.46 0.24 -2.68
CA SER A 80 -4.98 -1.12 -2.37
C SER A 80 -6.11 -2.13 -2.14
N GLY A 81 -7.37 -1.67 -2.10
CA GLY A 81 -8.53 -2.54 -2.08
C GLY A 81 -8.98 -3.00 -0.69
N GLY A 82 -8.63 -2.33 0.41
CA GLY A 82 -9.28 -2.74 1.66
C GLY A 82 -9.00 -2.01 2.96
N ALA A 83 -10.05 -2.04 3.79
CA ALA A 83 -9.95 -1.83 5.23
C ALA A 83 -9.09 -2.91 5.92
N VAL A 84 -8.90 -4.08 5.29
CA VAL A 84 -8.12 -5.20 5.84
C VAL A 84 -6.66 -4.79 6.05
N LEU A 85 -5.94 -4.40 5.00
CA LEU A 85 -4.52 -4.01 5.11
C LEU A 85 -4.33 -2.88 6.12
N ARG A 86 -5.21 -1.87 6.10
CA ARG A 86 -5.22 -0.79 7.09
C ARG A 86 -5.37 -1.29 8.53
N ASN A 87 -6.31 -2.22 8.76
CA ASN A 87 -6.56 -2.78 10.09
C ASN A 87 -5.38 -3.64 10.56
N GLN A 88 -4.76 -4.41 9.66
CA GLN A 88 -3.57 -5.21 9.96
C GLN A 88 -2.36 -4.34 10.32
N LEU A 89 -2.16 -3.23 9.60
CA LEU A 89 -1.15 -2.21 9.91
C LEU A 89 -1.40 -1.56 11.27
N ALA A 90 -2.65 -1.17 11.56
CA ALA A 90 -3.03 -0.60 12.86
C ALA A 90 -2.82 -1.58 14.03
N ARG A 91 -2.93 -2.88 13.78
CA ARG A 91 -2.65 -3.94 14.77
C ARG A 91 -1.16 -4.26 14.90
N GLY A 92 -0.31 -3.77 14.00
CA GLY A 92 1.10 -4.10 13.96
C GLY A 92 1.37 -5.54 13.54
N GLU A 93 0.52 -6.10 12.66
CA GLU A 93 0.70 -7.46 12.14
C GLU A 93 2.01 -7.57 11.36
N VAL A 94 2.69 -8.72 11.52
CA VAL A 94 4.08 -8.94 11.10
C VAL A 94 4.32 -8.59 9.63
N TYR A 95 3.44 -9.05 8.74
CA TYR A 95 3.64 -8.90 7.30
C TYR A 95 2.91 -7.70 6.68
N ALA A 96 2.05 -7.01 7.43
CA ALA A 96 1.20 -5.96 6.86
C ALA A 96 2.03 -4.82 6.27
N GLY A 97 3.09 -4.41 6.96
CA GLY A 97 4.04 -3.39 6.49
C GLY A 97 4.81 -3.82 5.25
N ALA A 98 5.26 -5.08 5.20
CA ALA A 98 5.99 -5.64 4.06
C ALA A 98 5.09 -5.77 2.82
N VAL A 99 3.82 -6.14 3.00
CA VAL A 99 2.81 -6.18 1.94
C VAL A 99 2.55 -4.78 1.39
N LEU A 100 2.38 -3.79 2.27
CA LEU A 100 2.23 -2.39 1.86
C LEU A 100 3.45 -1.92 1.06
N HIS A 101 4.67 -2.13 1.57
CA HIS A 101 5.90 -1.74 0.88
C HIS A 101 6.00 -2.39 -0.51
N SER A 102 5.73 -3.70 -0.60
CA SER A 102 5.79 -4.44 -1.87
C SER A 102 4.77 -3.92 -2.89
N LEU A 103 3.57 -3.57 -2.43
CA LEU A 103 2.53 -2.98 -3.27
C LEU A 103 2.96 -1.61 -3.80
N LEU A 104 3.42 -0.71 -2.92
CA LEU A 104 3.86 0.63 -3.30
C LEU A 104 5.07 0.58 -4.25
N LYS A 105 6.02 -0.32 -4.00
CA LYS A 105 7.16 -0.56 -4.89
C LYS A 105 6.72 -1.04 -6.27
N SER A 106 5.73 -1.93 -6.33
CA SER A 106 5.15 -2.37 -7.60
C SER A 106 4.50 -1.20 -8.35
N TRP A 107 3.77 -0.33 -7.65
CA TRP A 107 3.17 0.85 -8.27
C TRP A 107 4.20 1.86 -8.74
N LEU A 108 5.27 2.11 -7.98
CA LEU A 108 6.38 2.94 -8.45
C LEU A 108 7.05 2.37 -9.69
N SER A 109 7.27 1.06 -9.74
CA SER A 109 7.86 0.42 -10.93
C SER A 109 6.97 0.55 -12.17
N GLN A 110 5.64 0.58 -12.00
CA GLN A 110 4.69 0.62 -13.11
C GLN A 110 4.30 2.05 -13.51
N TYR A 111 4.20 2.96 -12.55
CA TYR A 111 3.59 4.28 -12.71
C TYR A 111 4.49 5.44 -12.25
N GLY A 112 5.58 5.16 -11.52
CA GLY A 112 6.49 6.18 -10.99
C GLY A 112 7.38 6.87 -12.03
N ARG A 113 7.40 6.38 -13.28
CA ARG A 113 8.22 6.83 -14.42
C ARG A 113 9.70 7.11 -14.08
N GLY A 114 10.52 6.12 -14.42
CA GLY A 114 11.92 6.29 -14.81
C GLY A 114 12.13 5.77 -16.23
N LYS A 115 11.87 6.64 -17.23
CA LYS A 115 12.68 6.84 -18.45
C LYS A 115 12.40 8.25 -18.94
#